data_AF-A0A1C5DAL1-F1
#
_entry.id   AF-A0A1C5DAL1-F1
#
_cell.length_a   1.000
_cell.length_b   1.000
_cell.length_c   1.000
_cell.angle_alpha   90.00
_cell.angle_beta   90.00
_cell.angle_gamma   90.00
#
_symmetry.space_group_name_H-M   'P 1'
#
loop_
_entity.id
_entity.type
_entity.pdbx_description
1 polymer ?
#
loop_
_entity_poly.entity_id
_entity_poly.type
_entity_poly.pdbx_seq_one_letter_code
_entity_poly.pdbx_strand_id
1 'polypeptide(L)'
;MTRKAARGLWAVLLTTVVLSTAAACSGGGGNASGTASKAASAAASVASRGSDVVASATAAAGEKLKGFKNGVNAKGDIRLGTPSTGHDGRATAKVTVTNSADSAKSYAVQINFRDPSGNLLDTVVVTVDDVGPKASKDATARSNRKLSGDVKVDVGTALRH
;
A
#
# COMPACT_ATOMS: atom_id res chain seq x y z
N MET A 1 -45.09 -33.55 -18.92
CA MET A 1 -44.13 -33.92 -19.98
C MET A 1 -42.72 -33.55 -19.51
N THR A 2 -41.89 -34.58 -19.29
CA THR A 2 -40.47 -34.58 -18.92
C THR A 2 -39.56 -34.04 -20.03
N ARG A 3 -38.42 -33.38 -19.75
CA ARG A 3 -37.01 -33.90 -19.76
C ARG A 3 -36.08 -32.74 -19.32
N LYS A 4 -35.31 -32.81 -18.23
CA LYS A 4 -33.94 -33.37 -18.00
C LYS A 4 -32.76 -32.72 -18.76
N ALA A 5 -31.96 -31.95 -18.00
CA ALA A 5 -30.50 -31.93 -17.80
C ALA A 5 -29.48 -32.11 -18.96
N ALA A 6 -28.43 -31.28 -18.95
CA ALA A 6 -27.06 -31.69 -19.28
C ALA A 6 -26.03 -30.84 -18.51
N ARG A 7 -25.07 -31.55 -17.88
CA ARG A 7 -23.92 -31.05 -17.11
C ARG A 7 -22.71 -31.00 -18.06
N GLY A 8 -21.96 -29.90 -18.07
CA GLY A 8 -20.74 -29.69 -18.87
C GLY A 8 -19.47 -29.86 -18.04
N LEU A 9 -18.50 -30.56 -18.63
CA LEU A 9 -17.31 -31.21 -18.07
C LEU A 9 -16.20 -30.33 -17.46
N TRP A 10 -15.44 -30.99 -16.58
CA TRP A 10 -14.09 -30.69 -16.10
C TRP A 10 -13.04 -30.45 -17.19
N ALA A 11 -12.06 -29.59 -16.89
CA ALA A 11 -10.67 -29.76 -17.36
C ALA A 11 -9.70 -29.13 -16.35
N VAL A 12 -8.95 -29.99 -15.66
CA VAL A 12 -7.81 -29.69 -14.80
C VAL A 12 -6.55 -29.62 -15.69
N LEU A 13 -5.76 -28.56 -15.57
CA LEU A 13 -4.42 -28.49 -16.15
C LEU A 13 -3.41 -28.13 -15.05
N LEU A 14 -2.82 -29.18 -14.46
CA LEU A 14 -1.62 -29.15 -13.63
C LEU A 14 -0.41 -28.82 -14.51
N THR A 15 0.29 -27.73 -14.22
CA THR A 15 1.64 -27.48 -14.76
C THR A 15 2.66 -27.61 -13.64
N THR A 16 3.43 -28.69 -13.73
CA THR A 16 4.53 -29.08 -12.86
C THR A 16 5.77 -28.26 -13.18
N VAL A 17 6.23 -27.43 -12.23
CA VAL A 17 7.54 -26.79 -12.29
C VAL A 17 8.55 -27.71 -11.59
N VAL A 18 9.40 -28.37 -12.37
CA VAL A 18 10.56 -29.12 -11.90
C VAL A 18 11.66 -28.12 -11.53
N LEU A 19 12.03 -28.08 -10.25
CA LEU A 19 13.29 -27.48 -9.81
C LEU A 19 14.41 -28.50 -10.01
N SER A 20 15.33 -28.22 -10.95
CA SER A 20 16.59 -28.95 -11.08
C SER A 20 17.72 -28.12 -10.50
N THR A 21 18.09 -28.42 -9.26
CA THR A 21 19.36 -27.99 -8.66
C THR A 21 20.46 -28.99 -9.03
N ALA A 22 21.40 -28.59 -9.89
CA ALA A 22 22.64 -29.32 -10.09
C ALA A 22 23.81 -28.34 -9.88
N ALA A 23 24.41 -28.41 -8.70
CA ALA A 23 25.75 -27.91 -8.45
C ALA A 23 26.70 -29.12 -8.48
N ALA A 24 27.61 -29.16 -9.47
CA ALA A 24 28.80 -30.01 -9.44
C ALA A 24 29.88 -29.45 -10.39
N CYS A 25 31.03 -29.13 -9.79
CA CYS A 25 32.33 -28.73 -10.37
C CYS A 25 32.85 -29.79 -11.37
N SER A 26 33.85 -29.63 -12.26
CA SER A 26 34.98 -28.71 -12.44
C SER A 26 35.55 -28.94 -13.86
N GLY A 27 36.17 -27.92 -14.46
CA GLY A 27 37.17 -28.12 -15.53
C GLY A 27 36.84 -27.53 -16.90
N GLY A 28 37.48 -26.41 -17.24
CA GLY A 28 37.48 -25.85 -18.60
C GLY A 28 37.70 -24.34 -18.58
N GLY A 29 38.96 -23.92 -18.68
CA GLY A 29 39.35 -22.51 -18.67
C GLY A 29 38.67 -21.67 -19.75
N GLY A 30 38.30 -20.45 -19.38
CA GLY A 30 37.69 -19.47 -20.28
C GLY A 30 37.07 -18.30 -19.52
N ASN A 31 37.91 -17.35 -19.12
CA ASN A 31 37.61 -15.94 -18.86
C ASN A 31 36.36 -15.62 -18.01
N ALA A 32 36.57 -15.50 -16.71
CA ALA A 32 35.64 -14.96 -15.71
C ALA A 32 35.43 -13.43 -15.85
N SER A 33 34.80 -12.98 -16.93
CA SER A 33 34.35 -11.58 -17.07
C SER A 33 32.92 -11.45 -17.60
N GLY A 34 32.08 -12.48 -17.43
CA GLY A 34 30.68 -12.48 -17.88
C GLY A 34 29.61 -12.74 -16.81
N THR A 35 29.99 -13.22 -15.62
CA THR A 35 29.01 -13.75 -14.63
C THR A 35 28.76 -12.81 -13.45
N ALA A 36 29.50 -11.71 -13.31
CA ALA A 36 29.19 -10.69 -12.29
C ALA A 36 27.99 -9.79 -12.68
N SER A 37 27.70 -9.64 -13.98
CA SER A 37 26.67 -8.70 -14.46
C SER A 37 25.23 -9.26 -14.47
N LYS A 38 25.03 -10.55 -14.19
CA LYS A 38 23.67 -11.14 -14.11
C LYS A 38 23.09 -11.21 -12.70
N ALA A 39 23.92 -11.14 -11.65
CA ALA A 39 23.44 -11.06 -10.27
C ALA A 39 22.87 -9.68 -9.93
N ALA A 40 23.40 -8.60 -10.52
CA ALA A 40 22.89 -7.24 -10.31
C ALA A 40 21.47 -7.03 -10.90
N SER A 41 21.19 -7.61 -12.08
CA SER A 41 19.89 -7.43 -12.74
C SER A 41 18.75 -8.25 -12.12
N ALA A 42 19.07 -9.34 -11.42
CA ALA A 42 18.08 -10.11 -10.66
C ALA A 42 17.69 -9.40 -9.35
N ALA A 43 18.63 -8.74 -8.68
CA ALA A 43 18.35 -7.93 -7.48
C ALA A 43 17.53 -6.66 -7.80
N ALA A 44 17.74 -6.04 -8.97
CA ALA A 44 16.93 -4.90 -9.42
C ALA A 44 15.48 -5.29 -9.75
N SER A 45 15.26 -6.49 -10.31
CA SER A 45 13.93 -6.93 -10.79
C SER A 45 12.94 -7.28 -9.66
N VAL A 46 13.41 -7.59 -8.46
CA VAL A 46 12.57 -7.78 -7.27
C VAL A 46 12.27 -6.47 -6.54
N ALA A 47 13.17 -5.48 -6.61
CA ALA A 47 12.90 -4.13 -6.11
C ALA A 47 11.84 -3.39 -6.95
N SER A 48 11.79 -3.62 -8.26
CA SER A 48 10.80 -3.00 -9.16
C SER A 48 9.39 -3.53 -8.92
N ARG A 49 9.18 -4.84 -8.72
CA ARG A 49 7.82 -5.39 -8.56
C ARG A 49 7.11 -5.00 -7.27
N GLY A 50 7.85 -4.64 -6.21
CA GLY A 50 7.27 -4.00 -5.03
C GLY A 50 6.94 -2.52 -5.25
N SER A 51 7.71 -1.85 -6.11
CA SER A 51 7.52 -0.43 -6.46
C SER A 51 6.37 -0.22 -7.45
N ASP A 52 6.16 -1.12 -8.40
CA ASP A 52 5.12 -0.99 -9.43
C ASP A 52 3.69 -1.15 -8.88
N VAL A 53 3.50 -2.01 -7.88
CA VAL A 53 2.20 -2.16 -7.17
C VAL A 53 1.93 -0.98 -6.24
N VAL A 54 2.96 -0.45 -5.58
CA VAL A 54 2.86 0.77 -4.76
C VAL A 54 2.67 2.01 -5.65
N ALA A 55 3.31 2.07 -6.81
CA ALA A 55 3.18 3.15 -7.78
C ALA A 55 1.79 3.15 -8.42
N SER A 56 1.24 1.99 -8.77
CA SER A 56 -0.12 1.88 -9.31
C SER A 56 -1.20 2.15 -8.24
N ALA A 57 -1.00 1.73 -6.98
CA ALA A 57 -1.89 2.07 -5.87
C ALA A 57 -1.83 3.57 -5.51
N THR A 58 -0.62 4.15 -5.48
CA THR A 58 -0.40 5.59 -5.28
C THR A 58 -0.90 6.41 -6.45
N ALA A 59 -0.81 5.88 -7.68
CA ALA A 59 -1.35 6.52 -8.88
C ALA A 59 -2.88 6.51 -8.85
N ALA A 60 -3.52 5.39 -8.52
CA ALA A 60 -4.98 5.31 -8.40
C ALA A 60 -5.51 6.21 -7.27
N ALA A 61 -4.81 6.30 -6.15
CA ALA A 61 -5.11 7.28 -5.11
C ALA A 61 -4.87 8.71 -5.61
N GLY A 62 -3.76 8.97 -6.29
CA GLY A 62 -3.41 10.24 -6.92
C GLY A 62 -4.44 10.71 -7.95
N GLU A 63 -5.06 9.79 -8.70
CA GLU A 63 -6.14 10.10 -9.63
C GLU A 63 -7.45 10.49 -8.92
N LYS A 64 -7.79 9.83 -7.80
CA LYS A 64 -8.90 10.29 -6.94
C LYS A 64 -8.63 11.66 -6.33
N LEU A 65 -7.36 11.97 -6.04
CA LEU A 65 -6.92 13.25 -5.50
C LEU A 65 -6.91 14.36 -6.56
N LYS A 66 -6.60 14.04 -7.83
CA LYS A 66 -6.75 14.96 -8.99
C LYS A 66 -8.20 15.36 -9.25
N GLY A 67 -9.18 14.60 -8.75
CA GLY A 67 -10.60 14.99 -8.76
C GLY A 67 -10.90 16.22 -7.91
N PHE A 68 -10.06 16.52 -6.91
CA PHE A 68 -10.13 17.73 -6.11
C PHE A 68 -9.31 18.85 -6.77
N LYS A 69 -9.87 19.45 -7.84
CA LYS A 69 -9.22 20.50 -8.63
C LYS A 69 -8.74 21.73 -7.82
N ASN A 70 -9.21 21.89 -6.59
CA ASN A 70 -8.87 23.01 -5.68
C ASN A 70 -8.29 22.55 -4.32
N GLY A 71 -7.91 21.28 -4.18
CA GLY A 71 -7.38 20.75 -2.92
C GLY A 71 -5.96 21.28 -2.67
N VAL A 72 -5.76 22.06 -1.61
CA VAL A 72 -4.42 22.48 -1.20
C VAL A 72 -3.74 21.33 -0.47
N ASN A 73 -2.48 21.03 -0.81
CA ASN A 73 -1.69 20.05 -0.08
C ASN A 73 -1.59 20.45 1.39
N ALA A 74 -2.20 19.65 2.26
CA ALA A 74 -2.35 19.92 3.68
C ALA A 74 -1.53 18.94 4.53
N LYS A 75 -0.54 18.25 3.97
CA LYS A 75 0.27 17.28 4.75
C LYS A 75 0.91 17.88 6.00
N GLY A 76 1.31 19.15 5.94
CA GLY A 76 1.90 19.86 7.09
C GLY A 76 0.89 20.16 8.21
N ASP A 77 -0.40 20.14 7.90
CA ASP A 77 -1.49 20.36 8.85
C ASP A 77 -1.88 19.05 9.60
N ILE A 78 -1.26 17.91 9.26
CA ILE A 78 -1.61 16.59 9.79
C ILE A 78 -0.54 16.06 10.75
N ARG A 79 -0.99 15.58 11.91
CA ARG A 79 -0.14 14.86 12.87
C ARG A 79 -0.70 13.47 13.13
N LEU A 80 0.14 12.45 13.02
CA LEU A 80 -0.21 11.07 13.35
C LEU A 80 0.24 10.71 14.76
N GLY A 81 -0.63 10.02 15.48
CA GLY A 81 -0.29 9.32 16.71
C GLY A 81 0.31 7.94 16.43
N THR A 82 0.86 7.34 17.47
CA THR A 82 1.36 5.95 17.42
C THR A 82 0.22 4.99 17.06
N PRO A 83 0.40 4.10 16.08
CA PRO A 83 -0.61 3.13 15.73
C PRO A 83 -0.70 2.04 16.81
N SER A 84 -1.90 1.49 17.00
CA SER A 84 -2.15 0.36 17.90
C SER A 84 -3.03 -0.67 17.21
N THR A 85 -2.83 -1.95 17.50
CA THR A 85 -3.66 -3.02 16.96
C THR A 85 -4.66 -3.47 18.01
N GLY A 86 -5.95 -3.36 17.70
CA GLY A 86 -7.03 -3.79 18.59
C GLY A 86 -7.11 -5.31 18.71
N HIS A 87 -7.90 -5.78 19.68
CA HIS A 87 -8.18 -7.22 19.89
C HIS A 87 -8.86 -7.89 18.68
N ASP A 88 -9.48 -7.09 17.80
CA ASP A 88 -10.08 -7.52 16.55
C ASP A 88 -9.06 -7.70 15.41
N GLY A 89 -7.78 -7.42 15.68
CA GLY A 89 -6.67 -7.49 14.74
C GLY A 89 -6.58 -6.30 13.79
N ARG A 90 -7.35 -5.23 13.99
CA ARG A 90 -7.30 -4.04 13.12
C ARG A 90 -6.41 -2.97 13.74
N ALA A 91 -5.56 -2.38 12.91
CA ALA A 91 -4.73 -1.26 13.32
C ALA A 91 -5.55 0.03 13.34
N THR A 92 -5.35 0.85 14.36
CA THR A 92 -5.90 2.18 14.49
C THR A 92 -4.78 3.18 14.72
N ALA A 93 -4.96 4.38 14.18
CA ALA A 93 -4.06 5.50 14.42
C ALA A 93 -4.87 6.78 14.63
N LYS A 94 -4.47 7.56 15.63
CA LYS A 94 -5.04 8.90 15.83
C LYS A 94 -4.50 9.83 14.76
N VAL A 95 -5.39 10.59 14.13
CA VAL A 95 -5.08 11.62 13.14
C VAL A 95 -5.54 12.94 13.72
N THR A 96 -4.62 13.86 13.96
CA THR A 96 -4.93 15.23 14.36
C THR A 96 -4.76 16.14 13.16
N VAL A 97 -5.81 16.89 12.84
CA VAL A 97 -5.84 17.85 11.74
C VAL A 97 -5.88 19.26 12.33
N THR A 98 -4.95 20.13 11.93
CA THR A 98 -4.89 21.52 12.38
C THR A 98 -5.22 22.46 11.23
N ASN A 99 -6.31 23.20 11.34
CA ASN A 99 -6.68 24.17 10.33
C ASN A 99 -5.96 25.50 10.54
N SER A 100 -4.95 25.76 9.72
CA SER A 100 -4.18 27.00 9.73
C SER A 100 -4.90 28.19 9.06
N ALA A 101 -6.03 27.95 8.37
CA ALA A 101 -6.81 28.98 7.70
C ALA A 101 -7.72 29.78 8.66
N ASP A 102 -8.19 30.94 8.18
CA ASP A 102 -9.07 31.86 8.91
C ASP A 102 -10.56 31.54 8.73
N SER A 103 -10.90 30.47 8.00
CA SER A 103 -12.25 29.95 7.83
C SER A 103 -12.30 28.44 8.09
N ALA A 104 -13.49 27.91 8.37
CA ALA A 104 -13.68 26.47 8.56
C ALA A 104 -13.34 25.71 7.27
N LYS A 105 -12.66 24.57 7.43
CA LYS A 105 -12.18 23.75 6.31
C LYS A 105 -12.39 22.27 6.55
N SER A 106 -12.62 21.54 5.47
CA SER A 106 -12.65 20.08 5.46
C SER A 106 -11.34 19.52 4.93
N TYR A 107 -10.97 18.36 5.45
CA TYR A 107 -9.73 17.69 5.11
C TYR A 107 -9.99 16.25 4.70
N ALA A 108 -9.37 15.81 3.62
CA ALA A 108 -9.30 14.41 3.22
C ALA A 108 -7.87 13.92 3.38
N VAL A 109 -7.65 12.96 4.26
CA VAL A 109 -6.32 12.47 4.64
C VAL A 109 -6.22 10.99 4.33
N GLN A 110 -5.32 10.63 3.42
CA GLN A 110 -4.93 9.26 3.15
C GLN A 110 -3.84 8.84 4.14
N ILE A 111 -4.15 7.81 4.93
CA ILE A 111 -3.25 7.14 5.86
C ILE A 111 -2.85 5.79 5.27
N ASN A 112 -1.55 5.56 5.20
CA ASN A 112 -0.98 4.29 4.79
C ASN A 112 -0.55 3.52 6.05
N PHE A 113 -0.95 2.27 6.16
CA PHE A 113 -0.42 1.34 7.15
C PHE A 113 0.66 0.50 6.49
N ARG A 114 1.81 0.37 7.15
CA ARG A 114 2.99 -0.34 6.61
C ARG A 114 3.59 -1.28 7.62
N ASP A 115 4.34 -2.26 7.15
CA ASP A 115 5.20 -3.08 8.00
C ASP A 115 6.53 -2.35 8.29
N PRO A 116 7.39 -2.89 9.19
CA PRO A 116 8.67 -2.25 9.50
C PRO A 116 9.63 -2.17 8.31
N SER A 117 9.47 -3.05 7.32
CA SER A 117 10.23 -3.13 6.08
C SER A 117 9.78 -2.11 5.02
N GLY A 118 8.68 -1.40 5.27
CA GLY A 118 8.13 -0.36 4.40
C GLY A 118 7.06 -0.84 3.41
N ASN A 119 6.68 -2.12 3.46
CA ASN A 119 5.65 -2.66 2.58
C ASN A 119 4.28 -2.10 2.97
N LEU A 120 3.48 -1.73 1.97
CA LEU A 120 2.12 -1.25 2.19
C LEU A 120 1.22 -2.42 2.63
N LEU A 121 0.69 -2.33 3.84
CA LEU A 121 -0.25 -3.29 4.40
C LEU A 121 -1.70 -2.92 4.09
N ASP A 122 -2.03 -1.64 4.22
CA ASP A 122 -3.37 -1.12 3.97
C ASP A 122 -3.35 0.40 3.71
N THR A 123 -4.43 0.93 3.16
CA THR A 123 -4.62 2.37 2.97
C THR A 123 -6.05 2.76 3.30
N VAL A 124 -6.20 3.83 4.06
CA VAL A 124 -7.49 4.35 4.53
C VAL A 124 -7.54 5.84 4.24
N VAL A 125 -8.67 6.34 3.76
CA VAL A 125 -8.93 7.77 3.67
C VAL A 125 -9.85 8.16 4.82
N VAL A 126 -9.43 9.15 5.60
CA VAL A 126 -10.19 9.74 6.68
C VAL A 126 -10.58 11.14 6.25
N THR A 127 -11.87 11.44 6.30
CA THR A 127 -12.39 12.78 6.09
C THR A 127 -12.64 13.42 7.44
N VAL A 128 -12.17 14.65 7.62
CA VAL A 128 -12.37 15.46 8.82
C VAL A 128 -13.05 16.74 8.39
N ASP A 129 -14.36 16.79 8.62
CA ASP A 129 -15.19 17.91 8.22
C ASP A 129 -15.25 19.00 9.30
N ASP A 130 -15.51 20.22 8.85
CA ASP A 130 -15.77 21.39 9.70
C ASP A 130 -14.70 21.62 10.78
N VAL A 131 -13.43 21.58 10.38
CA VAL A 131 -12.35 21.99 11.28
C VAL A 131 -12.38 23.51 11.36
N GLY A 132 -12.74 24.04 12.54
CA GLY A 132 -12.86 25.47 12.78
C GLY A 132 -11.58 26.25 12.43
N PRO A 133 -11.68 27.58 12.18
CA PRO A 133 -10.53 28.40 11.88
C PRO A 133 -9.52 28.39 13.04
N LYS A 134 -8.22 28.25 12.72
CA LYS A 134 -7.13 28.13 13.71
C LYS A 134 -7.32 27.01 14.74
N ALA A 135 -8.21 26.05 14.49
CA ALA A 135 -8.55 24.99 15.43
C ALA A 135 -7.94 23.65 15.00
N SER A 136 -7.94 22.68 15.91
CA SER A 136 -7.58 21.30 15.61
C SER A 136 -8.73 20.35 15.89
N LYS A 137 -8.83 19.28 15.09
CA LYS A 137 -9.83 18.22 15.27
C LYS A 137 -9.15 16.86 15.13
N ASP A 138 -9.56 15.94 15.99
CA ASP A 138 -9.06 14.58 15.99
C ASP A 138 -10.00 13.67 15.20
N ALA A 139 -9.40 12.70 14.52
CA ALA A 139 -10.06 11.59 13.86
C ALA A 139 -9.27 10.30 14.11
N THR A 140 -9.87 9.17 13.77
CA THR A 140 -9.22 7.86 13.89
C THR A 140 -9.20 7.19 12.54
N ALA A 141 -8.00 6.90 12.04
CA ALA A 141 -7.81 6.01 10.91
C ALA A 141 -7.84 4.57 11.43
N ARG A 142 -8.62 3.70 10.77
CA ARG A 142 -8.75 2.29 11.15
C ARG A 142 -8.62 1.43 9.91
N SER A 143 -7.73 0.43 9.96
CA SER A 143 -7.49 -0.46 8.83
C SER A 143 -8.76 -1.21 8.40
N ASN A 144 -8.92 -1.39 7.09
CA ASN A 144 -10.01 -2.13 6.44
C ASN A 144 -9.85 -3.65 6.58
N ARG A 145 -8.63 -4.10 6.85
CA ARG A 145 -8.29 -5.52 7.10
C ARG A 145 -7.59 -5.71 8.43
N LYS A 146 -7.54 -6.98 8.86
CA LYS A 146 -6.72 -7.38 10.00
C LYS A 146 -5.25 -7.31 9.59
N LEU A 147 -4.44 -6.69 10.43
CA LEU A 147 -2.99 -6.55 10.28
C LEU A 147 -2.32 -7.35 11.40
N SER A 148 -1.13 -7.89 11.11
CA SER A 148 -0.37 -8.71 12.05
C SER A 148 1.07 -8.25 12.08
N GLY A 149 1.71 -8.41 13.24
CA GLY A 149 3.06 -7.87 13.49
C GLY A 149 3.04 -6.38 13.78
N ASP A 150 4.24 -5.79 13.78
CA ASP A 150 4.42 -4.35 13.98
C ASP A 150 3.87 -3.55 12.79
N VAL A 151 3.10 -2.51 13.10
CA VAL A 151 2.48 -1.64 12.09
C VAL A 151 3.02 -0.22 12.27
N LYS A 152 3.43 0.40 11.17
CA LYS A 152 3.76 1.83 11.06
C LYS A 152 2.67 2.55 10.29
N VAL A 153 2.56 3.85 10.51
CA VAL A 153 1.62 4.71 9.77
C VAL A 153 2.34 5.93 9.19
N ASP A 154 1.96 6.30 7.96
CA ASP A 154 2.39 7.52 7.30
C ASP A 154 1.23 8.22 6.58
N VAL A 155 1.40 9.52 6.33
CA VAL A 155 0.45 10.31 5.54
C VAL A 155 0.83 10.21 4.07
N GLY A 156 0.03 9.46 3.32
CA GLY A 156 0.17 9.30 1.88
C GLY A 156 -0.14 10.60 1.13
N THR A 157 -1.32 11.17 1.35
CA THR A 157 -1.75 12.48 0.83
C THR A 157 -2.69 13.14 1.84
N ALA A 158 -2.68 14.46 1.91
CA ALA A 158 -3.71 15.21 2.62
C ALA A 158 -4.12 16.41 1.77
N LEU A 159 -5.43 16.60 1.62
CA LEU A 159 -6.03 17.72 0.89
C LEU A 159 -6.94 18.51 1.81
N ARG A 160 -6.90 19.82 1.66
CA ARG A 160 -7.83 20.77 2.29
C ARG A 160 -8.76 21.36 1.23
N HIS A 161 -10.06 21.42 1.51
CA HIS A 161 -11.07 22.07 0.67
C HIS A 161 -12.01 22.97 1.48
#